data_AF-A0A4P2VG37-F1
#
_entry.id   AF-A0A4P2VG37-F1
#
_cell.length_a   1.000
_cell.length_b   1.000
_cell.length_c   1.000
_cell.angle_alpha   90.00
_cell.angle_beta   90.00
_cell.angle_gamma   90.00
#
_symmetry.space_group_name_H-M   'P 1'
#
loop_
_entity.id
_entity.type
_entity.pdbx_description
1 polymer ?
#
loop_
_entity_poly.entity_id
_entity_poly.type
_entity_poly.pdbx_seq_one_letter_code
_entity_poly.pdbx_strand_id
1 'polypeptide(L)'
;MQAWRACRPPPRANPGWLLDDAGFYDLTTQLLGIGDVDGLAEVFAREQFVAAGSEEAAEVYRMADRRVDVEIHVDTGDLARPGDVILRATGSAGALHMAWRAAQEVIAYASGVATRTRSLVEVARSVSPRIVIATTRKTPPGLRALYFGAVMAGGGVIHRCCLSDGVLLFRNHLTFLDGRDLSSIIRSLKNANPLRPVGIEVETPEEAIEAAAAGADYVQLERRPPAGRLLHELQRGGSIALLHPVVDRCAHRPPL
;
A
#
# COMPACT_ATOMS: atom_id res chain seq x y z
N MET A 1 0.54 10.71 13.01
CA MET A 1 1.71 9.85 12.72
C MET A 1 2.12 9.02 13.93
N GLN A 2 2.30 9.59 15.13
CA GLN A 2 2.67 8.83 16.34
C GLN A 2 1.64 7.76 16.78
N ALA A 3 0.33 8.01 16.63
CA ALA A 3 -0.70 7.04 17.00
C ALA A 3 -0.73 5.75 16.14
N TRP A 4 -0.09 5.74 14.96
CA TRP A 4 -0.03 4.55 14.09
C TRP A 4 1.10 3.60 14.47
N ARG A 5 2.27 4.11 14.90
CA ARG A 5 3.39 3.27 15.37
C ARG A 5 2.94 2.32 16.50
N ALA A 6 1.94 2.72 17.29
CA ALA A 6 1.39 1.93 18.39
C ALA A 6 0.33 0.88 18.00
N CYS A 7 -0.26 0.95 16.79
CA CYS A 7 -1.34 0.06 16.34
C CYS A 7 -1.02 -0.68 15.03
N ARG A 8 0.25 -0.74 14.63
CA ARG A 8 0.67 -1.54 13.48
C ARG A 8 0.47 -3.02 13.86
N PRO A 9 -0.31 -3.81 13.09
CA PRO A 9 -0.26 -5.26 13.26
C PRO A 9 1.21 -5.71 13.12
N PRO A 10 1.65 -6.74 13.86
CA PRO A 10 3.05 -7.17 13.79
C PRO A 10 3.45 -7.39 12.33
N PRO A 11 4.70 -7.05 11.93
CA PRO A 11 5.18 -7.26 10.57
C PRO A 11 4.90 -8.71 10.19
N ARG A 12 4.03 -8.90 9.20
CA ARG A 12 3.67 -10.23 8.70
C ARG A 12 4.62 -10.55 7.57
N ALA A 13 5.84 -10.95 7.91
CA ALA A 13 6.70 -11.53 6.89
C ALA A 13 6.04 -12.80 6.36
N ASN A 14 6.04 -12.92 5.03
CA ASN A 14 5.52 -14.09 4.35
C ASN A 14 6.69 -15.07 4.18
N PRO A 15 6.63 -16.29 4.74
CA PRO A 15 7.69 -17.28 4.54
C PRO A 15 7.94 -17.57 3.05
N GLY A 16 6.93 -17.38 2.20
CA GLY A 16 7.07 -17.46 0.76
C GLY A 16 8.10 -16.49 0.17
N TRP A 17 8.42 -15.34 0.80
CA TRP A 17 9.44 -14.43 0.28
C TRP A 17 10.85 -15.02 0.36
N LEU A 18 11.14 -15.73 1.45
CA LEU A 18 12.43 -16.42 1.60
C LEU A 18 12.44 -17.68 0.74
N LEU A 19 11.38 -18.48 0.81
CA LEU A 19 11.31 -19.79 0.13
C LEU A 19 11.24 -19.69 -1.40
N ASP A 20 10.80 -18.56 -1.96
CA ASP A 20 10.78 -18.34 -3.42
C ASP A 20 12.19 -18.27 -4.01
N ASP A 21 13.16 -17.73 -3.24
CA ASP A 21 14.56 -17.61 -3.66
C ASP A 21 15.45 -18.70 -3.03
N ALA A 22 15.32 -18.91 -1.72
CA ALA A 22 16.08 -19.89 -0.92
C ALA A 22 15.21 -21.12 -0.60
N GLY A 23 14.73 -21.82 -1.63
CA GLY A 23 13.77 -22.92 -1.48
C GLY A 23 14.27 -24.13 -0.68
N PHE A 24 15.57 -24.46 -0.74
CA PHE A 24 16.17 -25.56 0.02
C PHE A 24 17.43 -25.15 0.78
N TYR A 25 18.45 -24.65 0.07
CA TYR A 25 19.71 -24.16 0.61
C TYR A 25 20.43 -23.33 -0.47
N ASP A 26 21.41 -22.50 -0.07
CA ASP A 26 22.30 -21.82 -1.00
C ASP A 26 23.47 -22.74 -1.40
N LEU A 27 23.43 -23.25 -2.62
CA LEU A 27 24.45 -24.14 -3.18
C LEU A 27 25.84 -23.48 -3.22
N THR A 28 25.93 -22.17 -3.41
CA THR A 28 27.21 -21.45 -3.47
C THR A 28 27.87 -21.45 -2.10
N THR A 29 27.12 -21.04 -1.07
CA THR A 29 27.60 -21.04 0.32
C THR A 29 27.97 -22.45 0.78
N GLN A 30 27.20 -23.47 0.38
CA GLN A 30 27.50 -24.86 0.70
C GLN A 30 28.78 -25.36 0.03
N LEU A 31 28.95 -25.15 -1.27
CA LEU A 31 30.12 -25.62 -2.02
C LEU A 31 31.42 -24.94 -1.59
N LEU A 32 31.33 -23.69 -1.13
CA LEU A 32 32.45 -22.97 -0.53
C LEU A 32 32.78 -23.44 0.90
N GLY A 33 31.88 -24.20 1.54
CA GLY A 33 32.07 -24.69 2.91
C GLY A 33 32.07 -23.56 3.96
N ILE A 34 31.41 -22.43 3.67
CA ILE A 34 31.42 -21.24 4.53
C ILE A 34 30.15 -21.08 5.38
N GLY A 35 29.22 -22.03 5.31
CA GLY A 35 27.89 -21.89 5.92
C GLY A 35 27.89 -21.59 7.44
N ASP A 36 28.87 -22.12 8.17
CA ASP A 36 29.00 -21.96 9.63
C ASP A 36 29.94 -20.81 10.05
N VAL A 37 30.47 -20.04 9.10
CA VAL A 37 31.34 -18.89 9.40
C VAL A 37 30.48 -17.74 9.93
N ASP A 38 30.86 -17.16 11.07
CA ASP A 38 30.20 -15.97 11.61
C ASP A 38 30.39 -14.76 10.68
N GLY A 39 29.33 -13.98 10.48
CA GLY A 39 29.32 -12.83 9.60
C GLY A 39 28.41 -11.70 10.06
N LEU A 40 28.59 -10.55 9.39
CA LEU A 40 27.77 -9.35 9.50
C LEU A 40 27.32 -8.94 8.10
N ALA A 41 26.02 -8.80 7.91
CA ALA A 41 25.43 -8.22 6.71
C ALA A 41 24.90 -6.81 7.01
N GLU A 42 25.24 -5.85 6.16
CA GLU A 42 24.70 -4.49 6.22
C GLU A 42 23.88 -4.19 4.95
N VAL A 43 22.63 -3.80 5.13
CA VAL A 43 21.79 -3.28 4.04
C VAL A 43 21.82 -1.76 4.15
N PHE A 44 22.31 -1.06 3.12
CA PHE A 44 22.48 0.38 3.14
C PHE A 44 21.84 1.06 1.92
N ALA A 45 21.42 2.31 2.11
CA ALA A 45 20.83 3.13 1.06
C ALA A 45 21.90 3.62 0.08
N ARG A 46 21.64 3.50 -1.22
CA ARG A 46 22.50 4.05 -2.29
C ARG A 46 21.99 5.38 -2.85
N GLU A 47 20.72 5.65 -2.65
CA GLU A 47 20.04 6.87 -3.05
C GLU A 47 19.10 7.33 -1.93
N GLN A 48 18.55 8.53 -2.05
CA GLN A 48 17.59 9.04 -1.09
C GLN A 48 16.19 8.48 -1.36
N PHE A 49 15.55 7.89 -0.35
CA PHE A 49 14.17 7.37 -0.46
C PHE A 49 13.45 7.38 0.90
N VAL A 50 12.12 7.27 0.87
CA VAL A 50 11.32 6.98 2.08
C VAL A 50 11.43 5.49 2.35
N ALA A 51 12.08 5.11 3.45
CA ALA A 51 12.26 3.72 3.82
C ALA A 51 10.92 3.08 4.14
N ALA A 52 10.70 1.88 3.62
CA ALA A 52 9.59 1.03 4.03
C ALA A 52 9.97 -0.44 3.87
N GLY A 53 9.42 -1.29 4.73
CA GLY A 53 9.72 -2.73 4.73
C GLY A 53 10.93 -3.11 5.58
N SER A 54 11.51 -2.19 6.36
CA SER A 54 12.69 -2.48 7.20
C SER A 54 12.40 -3.57 8.23
N GLU A 55 11.24 -3.52 8.89
CA GLU A 55 10.83 -4.53 9.87
C GLU A 55 10.49 -5.86 9.20
N GLU A 56 9.83 -5.84 8.05
CA GLU A 56 9.55 -7.02 7.25
C GLU A 56 10.83 -7.71 6.74
N ALA A 57 11.84 -6.94 6.33
CA ALA A 57 13.14 -7.46 5.92
C ALA A 57 13.93 -8.04 7.10
N ALA A 58 13.84 -7.43 8.28
CA ALA A 58 14.42 -8.02 9.49
C ALA A 58 13.81 -9.39 9.82
N GLU A 59 12.50 -9.55 9.64
CA GLU A 59 11.85 -10.85 9.79
C GLU A 59 12.30 -11.87 8.74
N VAL A 60 12.63 -11.47 7.50
CA VAL A 60 13.21 -12.38 6.49
C VAL A 60 14.54 -12.97 6.98
N TYR A 61 15.41 -12.16 7.58
CA TYR A 61 16.65 -12.65 8.20
C TYR A 61 16.38 -13.63 9.35
N ARG A 62 15.44 -13.30 10.25
CA ARG A 62 15.05 -14.18 11.37
C ARG A 62 14.39 -15.48 10.92
N MET A 63 13.75 -15.49 9.76
CA MET A 63 13.19 -16.70 9.14
C MET A 63 14.26 -17.63 8.58
N ALA A 64 15.36 -17.07 8.05
CA ALA A 64 16.47 -17.87 7.55
C ALA A 64 17.18 -18.65 8.67
N ASP A 65 17.39 -18.01 9.82
CA ASP A 65 17.76 -18.69 11.06
C ASP A 65 17.35 -17.83 12.26
N ARG A 66 16.69 -18.44 13.25
CA ARG A 66 16.23 -17.76 14.48
C ARG A 66 17.37 -17.23 15.35
N ARG A 67 18.61 -17.67 15.10
CA ARG A 67 19.83 -17.20 15.77
C ARG A 67 20.38 -15.92 15.16
N VAL A 68 19.89 -15.48 13.99
CA VAL A 68 20.31 -14.22 13.39
C VAL A 68 19.77 -13.08 14.23
N ASP A 69 20.68 -12.28 14.76
CA ASP A 69 20.36 -11.02 15.42
C ASP A 69 20.23 -9.91 14.38
N VAL A 70 19.22 -9.05 14.52
CA VAL A 70 18.93 -8.00 13.53
C VAL A 70 18.63 -6.68 14.21
N GLU A 71 19.43 -5.68 13.88
CA GLU A 71 19.29 -4.30 14.31
C GLU A 71 18.73 -3.45 13.17
N ILE A 72 17.61 -2.77 13.41
CA ILE A 72 17.04 -1.81 12.46
C ILE A 72 17.56 -0.42 12.83
N HIS A 73 18.13 0.27 11.85
CA HIS A 73 18.70 1.61 12.01
C HIS A 73 17.85 2.69 11.33
N VAL A 74 17.07 2.33 10.30
CA VAL A 74 16.10 3.22 9.65
C VAL A 74 14.73 2.55 9.63
N ASP A 75 13.79 3.13 10.37
CA ASP A 75 12.43 2.61 10.49
C ASP A 75 11.60 2.85 9.22
N THR A 76 10.55 2.05 9.04
CA THR A 76 9.55 2.31 8.01
C THR A 76 8.90 3.70 8.22
N GLY A 77 8.92 4.52 7.17
CA GLY A 77 8.37 5.87 7.11
C GLY A 77 9.42 6.98 7.18
N ASP A 78 10.63 6.65 7.62
CA ASP A 78 11.73 7.61 7.75
C ASP A 78 12.42 7.86 6.40
N LEU A 79 13.14 8.97 6.30
CA LEU A 79 13.91 9.31 5.10
C LEU A 79 15.31 8.72 5.21
N ALA A 80 15.65 7.79 4.32
CA ALA A 80 17.00 7.27 4.16
C ALA A 80 17.80 8.12 3.18
N ARG A 81 19.08 8.34 3.47
CA ARG A 81 20.05 9.05 2.62
C ARG A 81 21.14 8.09 2.15
N PRO A 82 21.85 8.41 1.05
CA PRO A 82 22.98 7.61 0.60
C PRO A 82 23.99 7.37 1.73
N GLY A 83 24.34 6.10 1.97
CA GLY A 83 25.23 5.67 3.03
C GLY A 83 24.56 5.31 4.36
N ASP A 84 23.29 5.66 4.56
CA ASP A 84 22.56 5.23 5.77
C ASP A 84 22.41 3.71 5.76
N VAL A 85 22.82 3.07 6.86
CA VAL A 85 22.53 1.65 7.10
C VAL A 85 21.06 1.54 7.48
N ILE A 86 20.30 0.74 6.74
CA ILE A 86 18.88 0.48 7.00
C ILE A 86 18.74 -0.56 8.10
N LEU A 87 19.47 -1.67 7.98
CA LEU A 87 19.55 -2.71 8.99
C LEU A 87 20.91 -3.42 8.97
N ARG A 88 21.25 -4.02 10.10
CA ARG A 88 22.38 -4.94 10.29
C ARG A 88 21.87 -6.30 10.71
N ALA A 89 22.43 -7.36 10.15
CA ALA A 89 22.14 -8.73 10.55
C ALA A 89 23.42 -9.49 10.89
N THR A 90 23.48 -10.09 12.07
CA THR A 90 24.64 -10.84 12.57
C THR A 90 24.26 -12.30 12.77
N GLY A 91 25.04 -13.23 12.20
CA GLY A 91 24.77 -14.66 12.26
C GLY A 91 25.69 -15.46 11.34
N SER A 92 25.35 -16.73 11.08
CA SER A 92 26.15 -17.55 10.17
C SER A 92 26.02 -17.07 8.72
N ALA A 93 27.10 -17.18 7.94
CA ALA A 93 27.11 -16.75 6.55
C ALA A 93 26.04 -17.48 5.71
N GLY A 94 25.74 -18.75 6.04
CA GLY A 94 24.63 -19.49 5.43
C GLY A 94 23.28 -18.80 5.63
N ALA A 95 22.94 -18.43 6.86
CA ALA A 95 21.68 -17.74 7.15
C ALA A 95 21.63 -16.34 6.51
N LEU A 96 22.75 -15.61 6.58
CA LEU A 96 22.85 -14.26 6.01
C LEU A 96 22.69 -14.26 4.49
N HIS A 97 23.32 -15.21 3.78
CA HIS A 97 23.21 -15.31 2.32
C HIS A 97 21.83 -15.79 1.85
N MET A 98 21.19 -16.74 2.56
CA MET A 98 19.83 -17.17 2.23
C MET A 98 18.82 -16.02 2.29
N ALA A 99 18.93 -15.13 3.27
CA ALA A 99 18.04 -13.98 3.41
C ALA A 99 18.41 -12.78 2.53
N TRP A 100 19.65 -12.73 2.03
CA TRP A 100 20.28 -11.52 1.47
C TRP A 100 19.45 -10.84 0.39
N ARG A 101 19.04 -11.59 -0.65
CA ARG A 101 18.31 -10.99 -1.78
C ARG A 101 16.86 -10.73 -1.41
N ALA A 102 16.18 -11.69 -0.80
CA ALA A 102 14.78 -11.55 -0.40
C ALA A 102 14.56 -10.32 0.51
N ALA A 103 15.43 -10.09 1.50
CA ALA A 103 15.34 -8.92 2.39
C ALA A 103 15.52 -7.59 1.63
N GLN A 104 16.46 -7.53 0.69
CA GLN A 104 16.68 -6.35 -0.14
C GLN A 104 15.50 -6.06 -1.07
N GLU A 105 14.88 -7.09 -1.66
CA GLU A 105 13.70 -6.93 -2.52
C GLU A 105 12.50 -6.38 -1.74
N VAL A 106 12.30 -6.85 -0.51
CA VAL A 106 11.24 -6.32 0.38
C VAL A 106 11.43 -4.82 0.61
N ILE A 107 12.65 -4.40 1.00
CA ILE A 107 12.96 -2.98 1.22
C ILE A 107 12.83 -2.18 -0.06
N ALA A 108 13.40 -2.66 -1.17
CA ALA A 108 13.39 -1.94 -2.45
C ALA A 108 11.96 -1.72 -2.97
N TYR A 109 11.15 -2.78 -3.00
CA TYR A 109 9.76 -2.71 -3.46
C TYR A 109 8.94 -1.77 -2.59
N ALA A 110 8.97 -1.97 -1.27
CA ALA A 110 8.18 -1.17 -0.34
C ALA A 110 8.64 0.30 -0.33
N SER A 111 9.94 0.56 -0.33
CA SER A 111 10.49 1.92 -0.34
C SER A 111 10.17 2.65 -1.65
N GLY A 112 10.16 1.95 -2.79
CA GLY A 112 9.72 2.53 -4.06
C GLY A 112 8.25 3.00 -4.02
N VAL A 113 7.37 2.17 -3.46
CA VAL A 113 5.95 2.53 -3.27
C VAL A 113 5.78 3.69 -2.29
N ALA A 114 6.50 3.67 -1.16
CA ALA A 114 6.43 4.71 -0.13
C ALA A 114 6.94 6.06 -0.66
N THR A 115 8.07 6.05 -1.35
CA THR A 115 8.68 7.25 -1.96
C THR A 115 7.75 7.85 -3.01
N ARG A 116 7.19 7.01 -3.90
CA ARG A 116 6.24 7.51 -4.90
C ARG A 116 4.99 8.09 -4.28
N THR A 117 4.49 7.44 -3.22
CA THR A 117 3.33 7.93 -2.48
C THR A 117 3.61 9.27 -1.80
N ARG A 118 4.79 9.43 -1.17
CA ARG A 118 5.21 10.70 -0.56
C ARG A 118 5.17 11.84 -1.57
N SER A 119 5.73 11.62 -2.76
CA SER A 119 5.69 12.60 -3.86
C SER A 119 4.24 12.96 -4.25
N LEU A 120 3.35 11.99 -4.40
CA LEU A 120 1.94 12.25 -4.72
C LEU A 120 1.23 13.03 -3.60
N VAL A 121 1.51 12.70 -2.33
CA VAL A 121 0.94 13.40 -1.16
C VAL A 121 1.41 14.84 -1.11
N GLU A 122 2.69 15.10 -1.37
CA GLU A 122 3.25 16.46 -1.43
C GLU A 122 2.61 17.29 -2.55
N VAL A 123 2.48 16.72 -3.75
CA VAL A 123 1.80 17.36 -4.89
C VAL A 123 0.32 17.64 -4.58
N ALA A 124 -0.39 16.70 -3.96
CA ALA A 124 -1.79 16.91 -3.59
C ALA A 124 -1.95 18.02 -2.54
N ARG A 125 -1.07 18.03 -1.53
CA ARG A 125 -1.13 19.00 -0.44
C ARG A 125 -0.69 20.41 -0.84
N SER A 126 0.13 20.55 -1.89
CA SER A 126 0.44 21.87 -2.45
C SER A 126 -0.79 22.52 -3.11
N VAL A 127 -1.76 21.72 -3.56
CA VAL A 127 -3.06 22.20 -4.05
C VAL A 127 -4.03 22.44 -2.88
N SER A 128 -4.18 21.46 -1.99
CA SER A 128 -5.00 21.62 -0.79
C SER A 128 -4.63 20.61 0.30
N PRO A 129 -4.45 21.03 1.57
CA PRO A 129 -4.12 20.13 2.67
C PRO A 129 -5.21 19.10 2.97
N ARG A 130 -6.43 19.28 2.42
CA ARG A 130 -7.57 18.36 2.61
C ARG A 130 -7.57 17.19 1.61
N ILE A 131 -6.75 17.24 0.56
CA ILE A 131 -6.67 16.15 -0.43
C ILE A 131 -5.85 15.01 0.17
N VAL A 132 -6.39 13.79 0.09
CA VAL A 132 -5.74 12.57 0.55
C VAL A 132 -5.42 11.66 -0.64
N ILE A 133 -4.28 10.98 -0.58
CA ILE A 133 -3.92 9.93 -1.55
C ILE A 133 -4.30 8.59 -0.95
N ALA A 134 -5.21 7.87 -1.60
CA ALA A 134 -5.74 6.60 -1.12
C ALA A 134 -5.32 5.43 -2.02
N THR A 135 -5.16 4.24 -1.42
CA THR A 135 -4.84 3.01 -2.17
C THR A 135 -5.99 2.51 -3.02
N THR A 136 -5.67 1.62 -3.97
CA THR A 136 -6.65 0.72 -4.59
C THR A 136 -6.36 -0.73 -4.19
N ARG A 137 -7.18 -1.67 -4.68
CA ARG A 137 -6.92 -3.11 -4.57
C ARG A 137 -6.01 -3.66 -5.69
N LYS A 138 -5.51 -2.81 -6.59
CA LYS A 138 -4.61 -3.17 -7.70
C LYS A 138 -3.18 -3.37 -7.18
N THR A 139 -3.03 -4.34 -6.29
CA THR A 139 -1.76 -4.71 -5.68
C THR A 139 -1.25 -5.99 -6.32
N PRO A 140 0.07 -6.23 -6.39
CA PRO A 140 0.58 -7.54 -6.75
C PRO A 140 -0.02 -8.63 -5.83
N PRO A 141 -0.36 -9.81 -6.37
CA PRO A 141 -0.81 -10.94 -5.57
C PRO A 141 0.18 -11.26 -4.45
N GLY A 142 -0.32 -11.61 -3.26
CA GLY A 142 0.54 -11.95 -2.10
C GLY A 142 1.21 -10.77 -1.39
N LEU A 143 1.32 -9.58 -2.02
CA LEU A 143 2.05 -8.43 -1.46
C LEU A 143 1.16 -7.33 -0.86
N ARG A 144 -0.15 -7.57 -0.72
CA ARG A 144 -1.10 -6.53 -0.31
C ARG A 144 -0.76 -5.86 1.02
N ALA A 145 -0.36 -6.63 2.02
CA ALA A 145 -0.02 -6.09 3.34
C ALA A 145 1.22 -5.18 3.26
N LEU A 146 2.28 -5.64 2.59
CA LEU A 146 3.50 -4.88 2.35
C LEU A 146 3.21 -3.59 1.57
N TYR A 147 2.43 -3.68 0.49
CA TYR A 147 2.04 -2.55 -0.33
C TYR A 147 1.25 -1.49 0.48
N PHE A 148 0.28 -1.90 1.29
CA PHE A 148 -0.47 -0.96 2.13
C PHE A 148 0.41 -0.33 3.22
N GLY A 149 1.29 -1.12 3.85
CA GLY A 149 2.31 -0.59 4.77
C GLY A 149 3.16 0.50 4.14
N ALA A 150 3.65 0.24 2.92
CA ALA A 150 4.44 1.20 2.15
C ALA A 150 3.67 2.48 1.79
N VAL A 151 2.42 2.37 1.33
CA VAL A 151 1.60 3.56 1.03
C VAL A 151 1.37 4.39 2.29
N MET A 152 1.08 3.75 3.43
CA MET A 152 0.95 4.45 4.71
C MET A 152 2.26 5.13 5.15
N ALA A 153 3.41 4.46 4.97
CA ALA A 153 4.73 5.03 5.24
C ALA A 153 4.98 6.29 4.40
N GLY A 154 4.58 6.27 3.12
CA GLY A 154 4.57 7.42 2.22
C GLY A 154 3.55 8.52 2.57
N GLY A 155 2.71 8.31 3.59
CA GLY A 155 1.71 9.28 4.07
C GLY A 155 0.37 9.23 3.33
N GLY A 156 0.14 8.20 2.51
CA GLY A 156 -1.18 7.91 1.96
C GLY A 156 -2.07 7.16 2.96
N VAL A 157 -3.30 6.86 2.54
CA VAL A 157 -4.30 6.15 3.35
C VAL A 157 -4.80 4.90 2.63
N ILE A 158 -5.31 3.94 3.39
CA ILE A 158 -5.97 2.76 2.81
C ILE A 158 -7.41 3.13 2.48
N HIS A 159 -7.84 2.90 1.24
CA HIS A 159 -9.25 3.08 0.89
C HIS A 159 -10.12 1.95 1.46
N ARG A 160 -9.83 0.72 1.03
CA ARG A 160 -10.38 -0.51 1.62
C ARG A 160 -9.40 -1.66 1.44
N CYS A 161 -9.27 -2.49 2.47
CA CYS A 161 -8.27 -3.55 2.54
C CYS A 161 -8.61 -4.74 1.63
N CYS A 162 -9.88 -5.09 1.49
CA CYS A 162 -10.36 -6.23 0.73
C CYS A 162 -11.80 -6.03 0.25
N LEU A 163 -12.42 -7.06 -0.33
CA LEU A 163 -13.84 -7.02 -0.75
C LEU A 163 -14.80 -6.87 0.43
N SER A 164 -14.42 -7.41 1.60
CA SER A 164 -15.28 -7.45 2.80
C SER A 164 -15.16 -6.22 3.69
N ASP A 165 -14.25 -5.29 3.38
CA ASP A 165 -13.92 -4.14 4.23
C ASP A 165 -14.85 -2.93 4.00
N GLY A 166 -15.47 -2.85 2.82
CA GLY A 166 -16.43 -1.80 2.49
C GLY A 166 -17.12 -2.07 1.16
N VAL A 167 -18.34 -1.57 1.02
CA VAL A 167 -19.14 -1.73 -0.19
C VAL A 167 -18.70 -0.64 -1.18
N LEU A 168 -18.31 -1.06 -2.38
CA LEU A 168 -18.08 -0.16 -3.50
C LEU A 168 -18.81 -0.72 -4.71
N LEU A 169 -19.89 -0.08 -5.09
CA LEU A 169 -20.68 -0.44 -6.25
C LEU A 169 -19.98 0.05 -7.52
N PHE A 170 -19.94 -0.80 -8.53
CA PHE A 170 -19.42 -0.49 -9.86
C PHE A 170 -20.52 -0.71 -10.89
N ARG A 171 -20.38 -0.13 -12.09
CA ARG A 171 -21.29 -0.37 -13.21
C ARG A 171 -21.52 -1.86 -13.49
N ASN A 172 -20.46 -2.68 -13.41
CA ASN A 172 -20.54 -4.13 -13.58
C ASN A 172 -21.44 -4.85 -12.55
N HIS A 173 -21.74 -4.23 -11.40
CA HIS A 173 -22.75 -4.78 -10.48
C HIS A 173 -24.15 -4.36 -10.90
N LEU A 174 -24.31 -3.12 -11.38
CA LEU A 174 -25.58 -2.56 -11.83
C LEU A 174 -26.18 -3.32 -13.02
N THR A 175 -25.35 -3.90 -13.90
CA THR A 175 -25.80 -4.74 -15.03
C THR A 175 -26.57 -6.00 -14.62
N PHE A 176 -26.51 -6.39 -13.34
CA PHE A 176 -27.26 -7.54 -12.80
C PHE A 176 -28.48 -7.09 -11.99
N LEU A 177 -28.77 -5.79 -11.97
CA LEU A 177 -29.82 -5.17 -11.17
C LEU A 177 -30.84 -4.46 -12.07
N ASP A 178 -30.89 -4.82 -13.36
CA ASP A 178 -31.71 -4.18 -14.38
C ASP A 178 -33.13 -3.87 -13.90
N GLY A 179 -33.54 -2.61 -14.10
CA GLY A 179 -34.83 -2.07 -13.67
C GLY A 179 -34.89 -1.55 -12.23
N ARG A 180 -33.84 -1.69 -11.42
CA ARG A 180 -33.78 -1.07 -10.08
C ARG A 180 -33.18 0.33 -10.12
N ASP A 181 -33.90 1.26 -9.50
CA ASP A 181 -33.48 2.63 -9.26
C ASP A 181 -32.20 2.70 -8.38
N LEU A 182 -31.28 3.60 -8.75
CA LEU A 182 -29.97 3.73 -8.10
C LEU A 182 -30.12 4.13 -6.62
N SER A 183 -30.99 5.11 -6.34
CA SER A 183 -31.26 5.53 -4.98
C SER A 183 -31.82 4.40 -4.10
N SER A 184 -32.70 3.56 -4.65
CA SER A 184 -33.24 2.37 -3.99
C SER A 184 -32.15 1.34 -3.66
N ILE A 185 -31.23 1.10 -4.60
CA ILE A 185 -30.09 0.19 -4.40
C ILE A 185 -29.21 0.68 -3.24
N ILE A 186 -28.84 1.96 -3.23
CA ILE A 186 -27.98 2.55 -2.19
C ILE A 186 -28.63 2.45 -0.81
N ARG A 187 -29.92 2.83 -0.69
CA ARG A 187 -30.66 2.72 0.59
C ARG A 187 -30.71 1.27 1.09
N SER A 188 -30.95 0.31 0.19
CA SER A 188 -30.94 -1.11 0.52
C SER A 188 -29.57 -1.58 1.05
N LEU A 189 -28.48 -1.16 0.40
CA LEU A 189 -27.11 -1.47 0.84
C LEU A 189 -26.79 -0.86 2.21
N LYS A 190 -27.18 0.39 2.47
CA LYS A 190 -26.99 1.04 3.78
C LYS A 190 -27.76 0.32 4.90
N ASN A 191 -28.98 -0.13 4.61
CA ASN A 191 -29.78 -0.89 5.58
C ASN A 191 -29.20 -2.29 5.86
N ALA A 192 -28.71 -2.97 4.82
CA ALA A 192 -28.12 -4.30 4.95
C ALA A 192 -26.71 -4.27 5.58
N ASN A 193 -25.98 -3.16 5.44
CA ASN A 193 -24.62 -2.98 5.93
C ASN A 193 -24.49 -1.62 6.66
N PRO A 194 -25.03 -1.52 7.89
CA PRO A 194 -25.04 -0.24 8.62
C PRO A 194 -23.66 0.15 9.19
N LEU A 195 -22.74 -0.82 9.31
CA LEU A 195 -21.47 -0.61 10.02
C LEU A 195 -20.27 -0.29 9.12
N ARG A 196 -20.32 -0.58 7.81
CA ARG A 196 -19.22 -0.31 6.89
C ARG A 196 -19.61 0.76 5.86
N PRO A 197 -18.65 1.52 5.33
CA PRO A 197 -18.91 2.49 4.26
C PRO A 197 -19.53 1.83 3.03
N VAL A 198 -20.48 2.53 2.43
CA VAL A 198 -21.10 2.21 1.14
C VAL A 198 -20.80 3.36 0.19
N GLY A 199 -20.00 3.08 -0.84
CA GLY A 199 -19.75 4.01 -1.93
C GLY A 199 -20.10 3.43 -3.28
N ILE A 200 -20.03 4.30 -4.29
CA ILE A 200 -20.33 3.97 -5.69
C ILE A 200 -19.37 4.68 -6.64
N GLU A 201 -18.97 3.97 -7.69
CA GLU A 201 -18.33 4.55 -8.87
C GLU A 201 -19.39 5.06 -9.85
N VAL A 202 -19.27 6.33 -10.23
CA VAL A 202 -20.21 7.06 -11.08
C VAL A 202 -19.49 7.73 -12.25
N GLU A 203 -20.19 7.90 -13.36
CA GLU A 203 -19.64 8.47 -14.59
C GLU A 203 -20.08 9.93 -14.79
N THR A 204 -21.24 10.29 -14.23
CA THR A 204 -21.82 11.63 -14.37
C THR A 204 -21.97 12.35 -13.03
N PRO A 205 -21.90 13.69 -13.04
CA PRO A 205 -22.25 14.49 -11.86
C PRO A 205 -23.65 14.18 -11.32
N GLU A 206 -24.62 13.95 -12.19
CA GLU A 206 -26.01 13.68 -11.83
C GLU A 206 -26.14 12.39 -11.01
N GLU A 207 -25.46 11.31 -11.43
CA GLU A 207 -25.39 10.06 -10.68
C GLU A 207 -24.70 10.26 -9.32
N ALA A 208 -23.66 11.09 -9.26
CA ALA A 208 -22.97 11.39 -8.01
C ALA A 208 -23.89 12.12 -7.01
N ILE A 209 -24.66 13.10 -7.50
CA ILE A 209 -25.61 13.86 -6.69
C ILE A 209 -26.75 12.94 -6.22
N GLU A 210 -27.29 12.12 -7.10
CA GLU A 210 -28.33 11.14 -6.75
C GLU A 210 -27.83 10.17 -5.68
N ALA A 211 -26.64 9.59 -5.86
CA ALA A 211 -26.06 8.66 -4.91
C ALA A 211 -25.80 9.29 -3.53
N ALA A 212 -25.30 10.53 -3.52
CA ALA A 212 -25.11 11.29 -2.30
C ALA A 212 -26.44 11.53 -1.57
N ALA A 213 -27.49 11.97 -2.29
CA ALA A 213 -28.82 12.18 -1.74
C ALA A 213 -29.45 10.88 -1.21
N ALA A 214 -29.11 9.73 -1.79
CA ALA A 214 -29.55 8.41 -1.34
C ALA A 214 -28.79 7.88 -0.10
N GLY A 215 -27.75 8.57 0.37
CA GLY A 215 -27.01 8.24 1.59
C GLY A 215 -25.72 7.44 1.38
N ALA A 216 -25.13 7.47 0.18
CA ALA A 216 -23.79 6.94 -0.03
C ALA A 216 -22.75 7.71 0.83
N ASP A 217 -21.84 6.98 1.47
CA ASP A 217 -20.79 7.57 2.31
C ASP A 217 -19.70 8.27 1.46
N TYR A 218 -19.50 7.79 0.22
CA TYR A 218 -18.58 8.38 -0.74
C TYR A 218 -18.95 8.07 -2.19
N VAL A 219 -18.52 8.93 -3.10
CA VAL A 219 -18.65 8.74 -4.56
C VAL A 219 -17.28 8.76 -5.21
N GLN A 220 -17.07 7.88 -6.18
CA GLN A 220 -15.85 7.79 -6.96
C GLN A 220 -16.16 8.20 -8.41
N LEU A 221 -15.55 9.29 -8.86
CA LEU A 221 -15.69 9.77 -10.25
C LEU A 221 -14.75 9.00 -11.16
N GLU A 222 -15.27 8.30 -12.15
CA GLU A 222 -14.45 7.63 -13.16
C GLU A 222 -14.01 8.66 -14.23
N ARG A 223 -12.68 8.82 -14.40
CA ARG A 223 -12.01 9.57 -15.49
C ARG A 223 -12.27 11.09 -15.59
N ARG A 224 -13.04 11.71 -14.71
CA ARG A 224 -13.31 13.17 -14.77
C ARG A 224 -13.01 13.87 -13.46
N PRO A 225 -12.14 14.90 -13.46
CA PRO A 225 -11.86 15.67 -12.25
C PRO A 225 -13.14 16.33 -11.74
N PRO A 226 -13.33 16.42 -10.41
CA PRO A 226 -14.47 17.12 -9.85
C PRO A 226 -14.41 18.61 -10.23
N ALA A 227 -15.46 19.13 -10.86
CA ALA A 227 -15.49 20.52 -11.33
C ALA A 227 -16.87 21.17 -11.15
N GLY A 228 -16.86 22.50 -11.01
CA GLY A 228 -18.03 23.37 -11.10
C GLY A 228 -19.18 23.00 -10.15
N ARG A 229 -20.35 22.77 -10.73
CA ARG A 229 -21.64 22.51 -10.07
C ARG A 229 -21.60 21.32 -9.11
N LEU A 230 -20.87 20.26 -9.45
CA LEU A 230 -20.80 19.03 -8.66
C LEU A 230 -20.22 19.26 -7.27
N LEU A 231 -19.08 19.95 -7.18
CA LEU A 231 -18.43 20.25 -5.91
C LEU A 231 -19.35 21.08 -5.01
N HIS A 232 -20.03 22.08 -5.58
CA HIS A 232 -20.95 22.94 -4.86
C HIS A 232 -22.17 22.17 -4.35
N GLU A 233 -22.76 21.28 -5.15
CA GLU A 233 -23.93 20.51 -4.74
C GLU A 233 -23.59 19.44 -3.69
N LEU A 234 -22.48 18.73 -3.84
CA LEU A 234 -22.02 17.75 -2.84
C LEU A 234 -21.67 18.42 -1.51
N GLN A 235 -21.08 19.62 -1.52
CA GLN A 235 -20.80 20.39 -0.29
C GLN A 235 -22.05 20.87 0.44
N ARG A 236 -23.15 21.13 -0.28
CA ARG A 236 -24.44 21.55 0.31
C ARG A 236 -25.24 20.37 0.88
N GLY A 237 -25.06 19.17 0.32
CA GLY A 237 -25.76 17.96 0.74
C GLY A 237 -25.21 17.29 2.00
N GLY A 238 -24.02 17.69 2.48
CA GLY A 238 -23.40 17.14 3.69
C GLY A 238 -21.93 16.74 3.47
N SER A 239 -21.36 15.98 4.42
CA SER A 239 -19.97 15.51 4.34
C SER A 239 -19.87 14.21 3.55
N ILE A 240 -19.82 14.29 2.22
CA ILE A 240 -19.52 13.15 1.36
C ILE A 240 -18.06 13.18 0.89
N ALA A 241 -17.37 12.05 0.98
CA ALA A 241 -16.02 11.96 0.43
C ALA A 241 -16.08 11.76 -1.09
N LEU A 242 -15.24 12.50 -1.82
CA LEU A 242 -15.12 12.38 -3.26
C LEU A 242 -13.76 11.77 -3.62
N LEU A 243 -13.81 10.65 -4.34
CA LEU A 243 -12.63 9.96 -4.82
C LEU A 243 -12.48 10.17 -6.33
N HIS A 244 -11.24 10.34 -6.78
CA HIS A 244 -10.90 10.42 -8.19
C HIS A 244 -9.66 9.55 -8.45
N PRO A 245 -9.68 8.66 -9.45
CA PRO A 245 -8.53 7.83 -9.77
C PRO A 245 -7.38 8.70 -10.28
N VAL A 246 -6.19 8.52 -9.70
CA VAL A 246 -4.97 9.12 -10.23
C VAL A 246 -4.42 8.15 -11.28
N VAL A 247 -4.47 8.55 -12.55
CA VAL A 247 -3.85 7.80 -13.64
C VAL A 247 -2.55 8.51 -14.00
N ASP A 248 -1.43 7.86 -13.68
CA ASP A 248 -0.13 8.38 -14.07
C ASP A 248 0.03 8.27 -15.59
N ARG A 249 0.09 9.40 -16.30
CA ARG A 249 0.35 9.41 -17.75
C ARG A 249 1.79 9.02 -18.09
N CYS A 250 2.62 8.67 -17.11
CA CYS A 250 4.01 8.25 -17.33
C CYS A 250 4.17 6.87 -18.00
N ALA A 251 3.11 6.08 -18.18
CA ALA A 251 3.18 4.79 -18.90
C ALA A 251 3.35 4.93 -20.43
N HIS A 252 3.60 6.13 -20.97
CA HIS A 252 3.77 6.40 -22.41
C HIS A 252 5.12 7.07 -22.77
N ARG A 253 6.15 6.99 -21.92
CA ARG A 253 7.51 7.23 -22.45
C ARG A 253 7.90 6.01 -23.30
N PRO A 254 8.20 6.17 -24.60
CA PRO A 254 8.78 5.08 -25.36
C PRO A 254 10.09 4.65 -24.69
N PRO A 255 10.44 3.35 -24.70
CA PRO A 255 11.76 2.93 -24.27
C PRO A 255 12.83 3.66 -25.10
N LEU A 256 13.91 4.07 -24.45
CA LEU A 256 15.12 4.53 -25.13
C LEU A 256 15.71 3.42 -25.99
#